data_AF-A0A4U6TLL4-F1
#
_entry.id   AF-A0A4U6TLL4-F1
#
_cell.length_a   1.000
_cell.length_b   1.000
_cell.length_c   1.000
_cell.angle_alpha   90.00
_cell.angle_beta   90.00
_cell.angle_gamma   90.00
#
_symmetry.space_group_name_H-M   'P 1'
#
loop_
_entity.id
_entity.type
_entity.pdbx_description
1 polymer ?
#
loop_
_entity_poly.entity_id
_entity_poly.type
_entity_poly.pdbx_seq_one_letter_code
_entity_poly.pdbx_strand_id
1 'polypeptide(L)'
;MLGSKGEPILPEGIPARFRNMCGAIVKDKLPTWITTRNWKNVPTTMKDVLWATLKEKFTFPEGHEDSARKFAEDLLWRCFRNLRSTLNTEYVKKGKNARDDISRIPPEVWEEFKNTSEARALSEENTMKAMKAAENPYHLSVGGREEEGQRIAGLSNLFEGLDKRSRNWVLAQIPVFTPNGKVTFKHPTTTEIYERLKEFAELKKEGLSKPNRERDQLTAAIGTTEHSGHVQGMSSTLPWGKAFQNDQGSYRKRDR
;
A
#
# COMPACT_ATOMS: atom_id res chain seq x y z
N MET A 1 0.84 -32.98 1.13
CA MET A 1 2.15 -32.56 1.66
C MET A 1 2.09 -31.09 2.04
N LEU A 2 2.73 -30.72 3.15
CA LEU A 2 2.83 -29.34 3.63
C LEU A 2 4.17 -28.73 3.17
N GLY A 3 4.16 -27.43 2.87
CA GLY A 3 5.35 -26.65 2.56
C GLY A 3 6.20 -26.34 3.77
N SER A 4 7.36 -25.73 3.53
CA SER A 4 8.33 -25.34 4.57
C SER A 4 7.76 -24.39 5.64
N LYS A 5 6.59 -23.80 5.40
CA LYS A 5 5.87 -22.90 6.32
C LYS A 5 4.58 -23.50 6.89
N GLY A 6 4.33 -24.80 6.68
CA GLY A 6 3.08 -25.45 7.09
C GLY A 6 1.89 -25.17 6.17
N GLU A 7 2.12 -24.59 4.99
CA GLU A 7 1.07 -24.36 3.99
C GLU A 7 0.72 -25.66 3.25
N PRO A 8 -0.54 -25.97 2.99
CA PRO A 8 -0.88 -27.19 2.27
C PRO A 8 -0.63 -27.02 0.77
N ILE A 9 0.40 -27.70 0.24
CA ILE A 9 0.87 -27.56 -1.17
C ILE A 9 0.21 -28.58 -2.09
N LEU A 10 -0.16 -29.76 -1.58
CA LEU A 10 -0.69 -30.87 -2.38
C LEU A 10 -1.93 -31.51 -1.77
N PRO A 11 -2.88 -31.98 -2.61
CA PRO A 11 -2.96 -31.81 -4.08
C PRO A 11 -3.15 -30.37 -4.58
N GLU A 12 -2.96 -30.19 -5.89
CA GLU A 12 -3.11 -28.90 -6.58
C GLU A 12 -4.51 -28.30 -6.31
N GLY A 13 -4.55 -27.00 -6.01
CA GLY A 13 -5.78 -26.31 -5.62
C GLY A 13 -6.17 -26.42 -4.13
N ILE A 14 -5.50 -27.26 -3.33
CA ILE A 14 -5.71 -27.25 -1.86
C ILE A 14 -5.42 -25.89 -1.21
N PRO A 15 -4.35 -25.13 -1.54
CA PRO A 15 -4.14 -23.83 -0.91
C PRO A 15 -5.34 -22.89 -1.08
N ALA A 16 -5.97 -22.92 -2.26
CA ALA A 16 -7.15 -22.12 -2.55
C ALA A 16 -8.37 -22.63 -1.77
N ARG A 17 -8.61 -23.94 -1.74
CA ARG A 17 -9.69 -24.56 -0.95
C ARG A 17 -9.54 -24.27 0.54
N PHE A 18 -8.33 -24.36 1.06
CA PHE A 18 -7.99 -24.05 2.45
C PHE A 18 -8.32 -22.61 2.78
N ARG A 19 -7.86 -21.65 1.95
CA ARG A 19 -8.17 -20.23 2.12
C ARG A 19 -9.67 -19.94 2.05
N ASN A 20 -10.37 -20.53 1.09
CA ASN A 20 -11.81 -20.37 0.94
C ASN A 20 -12.55 -20.93 2.15
N MET A 21 -12.09 -22.06 2.68
CA MET A 21 -12.66 -22.67 3.89
C MET A 21 -12.42 -21.80 5.12
N CYS A 22 -11.22 -21.26 5.32
CA CYS A 22 -10.96 -20.28 6.39
C CYS A 22 -11.90 -19.08 6.28
N GLY A 23 -12.12 -18.55 5.07
CA GLY A 23 -13.08 -17.47 4.83
C GLY A 23 -14.51 -17.84 5.21
N ALA A 24 -14.97 -19.04 4.81
CA ALA A 24 -16.30 -19.54 5.15
C ALA A 24 -16.48 -19.76 6.66
N ILE A 25 -15.51 -20.36 7.34
CA ILE A 25 -15.54 -20.59 8.79
C ILE A 25 -15.59 -19.25 9.54
N VAL A 26 -14.79 -18.26 9.12
CA VAL A 26 -14.83 -16.91 9.71
C VAL A 26 -16.21 -16.27 9.56
N LYS A 27 -16.82 -16.35 8.36
CA LYS A 27 -18.18 -15.83 8.13
C LYS A 27 -19.26 -16.58 8.92
N ASP A 28 -19.07 -17.87 9.19
CA ASP A 28 -20.03 -18.69 9.93
C ASP A 28 -19.95 -18.48 11.45
N LYS A 29 -18.72 -18.44 11.99
CA LYS A 29 -18.47 -18.56 13.42
C LYS A 29 -18.16 -17.23 14.12
N LEU A 30 -17.66 -16.22 13.41
CA LEU A 30 -17.33 -14.91 13.97
C LEU A 30 -18.33 -13.76 13.75
N PRO A 31 -19.61 -13.93 13.32
CA PRO A 31 -20.55 -12.81 13.20
C PRO A 31 -20.73 -11.96 14.46
N THR A 32 -20.68 -12.57 15.65
CA THR A 32 -20.82 -11.86 16.94
C THR A 32 -19.57 -11.06 17.33
N TRP A 33 -18.42 -11.39 16.74
CA TRP A 33 -17.13 -10.78 17.07
C TRP A 33 -16.72 -9.68 16.09
N ILE A 34 -17.57 -9.33 15.11
CA ILE A 34 -17.23 -8.32 14.09
C ILE A 34 -16.98 -6.93 14.67
N THR A 35 -17.45 -6.64 15.89
CA THR A 35 -17.17 -5.39 16.63
C THR A 35 -15.74 -5.38 17.19
N THR A 36 -15.17 -6.55 17.47
CA THR A 36 -13.81 -6.70 18.02
C THR A 36 -12.74 -6.34 16.98
N ARG A 37 -12.07 -5.19 17.18
CA ARG A 37 -11.10 -4.64 16.22
C ARG A 37 -9.84 -5.48 16.09
N ASN A 38 -9.31 -5.93 17.23
CA ASN A 38 -8.05 -6.64 17.28
C ASN A 38 -8.31 -8.14 17.44
N TRP A 39 -7.77 -8.94 16.53
CA TRP A 39 -7.82 -10.41 16.62
C TRP A 39 -7.22 -10.97 17.90
N LYS A 40 -6.31 -10.22 18.54
CA LYS A 40 -5.78 -10.58 19.86
C LYS A 40 -6.88 -10.65 20.92
N ASN A 41 -7.93 -9.84 20.79
CA ASN A 41 -9.04 -9.76 21.73
C ASN A 41 -10.13 -10.82 21.45
N VAL A 42 -10.06 -11.52 20.31
CA VAL A 42 -10.89 -12.70 20.08
C VAL A 42 -10.42 -13.80 21.05
N PRO A 43 -11.32 -14.35 21.88
CA PRO A 43 -10.96 -15.35 22.89
C PRO A 43 -10.21 -16.53 22.30
N THR A 44 -9.25 -17.07 23.06
CA THR A 44 -8.48 -18.26 22.66
C THR A 44 -9.40 -19.45 22.42
N THR A 45 -10.43 -19.63 23.25
CA THR A 45 -11.46 -20.67 23.07
C THR A 45 -12.12 -20.59 21.70
N MET A 46 -12.39 -19.38 21.20
CA MET A 46 -12.95 -19.20 19.87
C MET A 46 -11.95 -19.58 18.78
N LYS A 47 -10.67 -19.21 18.94
CA LYS A 47 -9.61 -19.61 18.01
C LYS A 47 -9.44 -21.13 17.96
N ASP A 48 -9.56 -21.80 19.11
CA ASP A 48 -9.53 -23.25 19.21
C ASP A 48 -10.72 -23.90 18.49
N VAL A 49 -11.93 -23.33 18.59
CA VAL A 49 -13.11 -23.78 17.84
C VAL A 49 -12.90 -23.64 16.33
N LEU A 50 -12.37 -22.50 15.86
CA LEU A 50 -12.08 -22.28 14.44
C LEU A 50 -11.05 -23.30 13.92
N TRP A 51 -10.01 -23.57 14.71
CA TRP A 51 -9.00 -24.58 14.40
C TRP A 51 -9.61 -25.99 14.37
N ALA A 52 -10.44 -26.36 15.33
CA ALA A 52 -11.12 -27.65 15.37
C ALA A 52 -12.03 -27.87 14.14
N THR A 53 -12.81 -26.86 13.74
CA THR A 53 -13.64 -26.92 12.52
C THR A 53 -12.79 -27.06 11.25
N LEU A 54 -11.58 -26.50 11.25
CA LEU A 54 -10.65 -26.63 10.14
C LEU A 54 -10.02 -28.03 10.10
N LYS A 55 -9.66 -28.60 11.25
CA LYS A 55 -9.14 -29.97 11.38
C LYS A 55 -10.15 -31.04 10.97
N GLU A 56 -11.44 -30.80 11.16
CA GLU A 56 -12.48 -31.71 10.68
C GLU A 56 -12.46 -31.88 9.15
N LYS A 57 -12.03 -30.84 8.42
CA LYS A 57 -12.07 -30.79 6.95
C LYS A 57 -10.73 -31.07 6.28
N PHE A 58 -9.65 -31.06 7.03
CA PHE A 58 -8.29 -31.24 6.53
C PHE A 58 -7.52 -32.22 7.40
N THR A 59 -6.98 -33.26 6.76
CA THR A 59 -6.04 -34.18 7.40
C THR A 59 -4.62 -33.61 7.29
N PHE A 60 -3.95 -33.47 8.43
CA PHE A 60 -2.57 -33.00 8.50
C PHE A 60 -1.63 -34.19 8.75
N PRO A 61 -0.43 -34.22 8.16
CA PRO A 61 0.57 -35.22 8.48
C PRO A 61 1.06 -35.08 9.92
N GLU A 62 1.35 -36.21 10.55
CA GLU A 62 1.83 -36.30 11.93
C GLU A 62 3.12 -35.46 12.11
N GLY A 63 3.22 -34.73 13.23
CA GLY A 63 4.36 -33.85 13.53
C GLY A 63 4.34 -32.46 12.88
N HIS A 64 3.37 -32.15 12.00
CA HIS A 64 3.24 -30.83 11.38
C HIS A 64 2.06 -29.99 11.88
N GLU A 65 1.33 -30.46 12.88
CA GLU A 65 0.12 -29.79 13.39
C GLU A 65 0.40 -28.37 13.91
N ASP A 66 1.49 -28.16 14.65
CA ASP A 66 1.82 -26.84 15.22
C ASP A 66 2.12 -25.80 14.14
N SER A 67 2.84 -26.20 13.08
CA SER A 67 3.11 -25.33 11.93
C SER A 67 1.84 -25.04 11.14
N ALA A 68 1.00 -26.06 10.92
CA ALA A 68 -0.27 -25.91 10.23
C ALA A 68 -1.24 -25.02 11.02
N ARG A 69 -1.25 -25.12 12.36
CA ARG A 69 -2.04 -24.29 13.24
C ARG A 69 -1.61 -22.83 13.16
N LYS A 70 -0.31 -22.53 13.27
CA LYS A 70 0.21 -21.16 13.13
C LYS A 70 -0.15 -20.55 11.78
N PHE A 71 -0.04 -21.33 10.70
CA PHE A 71 -0.43 -20.90 9.36
C PHE A 71 -1.94 -20.65 9.24
N ALA A 72 -2.76 -21.54 9.80
CA ALA A 72 -4.21 -21.40 9.84
C ALA A 72 -4.64 -20.15 10.64
N GLU A 73 -4.02 -19.90 11.79
CA GLU A 73 -4.29 -18.72 12.62
C GLU A 73 -3.98 -17.41 11.89
N ASP A 74 -2.86 -17.33 11.16
CA ASP A 74 -2.53 -16.18 10.32
C ASP A 74 -3.54 -15.98 9.17
N LEU A 75 -3.97 -17.07 8.53
CA LEU A 75 -4.99 -17.00 7.47
C LEU A 75 -6.36 -16.60 8.02
N LEU A 76 -6.81 -17.18 9.13
CA LEU A 76 -8.06 -16.82 9.80
C LEU A 76 -8.07 -15.35 10.21
N TRP A 77 -6.95 -14.84 10.73
CA TRP A 77 -6.78 -13.42 11.02
C TRP A 77 -6.96 -12.54 9.77
N ARG A 78 -6.30 -12.88 8.66
CA ARG A 78 -6.43 -12.14 7.39
C ARG A 78 -7.88 -12.19 6.86
N CYS A 79 -8.52 -13.35 6.91
CA CYS A 79 -9.92 -13.54 6.51
C CYS A 79 -10.86 -12.68 7.37
N PHE A 80 -10.66 -12.63 8.69
CA PHE A 80 -11.45 -11.79 9.59
C PHE A 80 -11.28 -10.30 9.30
N ARG A 81 -10.04 -9.85 9.09
CA ARG A 81 -9.77 -8.45 8.71
C ARG A 81 -10.44 -8.09 7.38
N ASN A 82 -10.38 -8.97 6.39
CA ASN A 82 -11.01 -8.77 5.09
C ASN A 82 -12.53 -8.72 5.20
N LEU A 83 -13.15 -9.61 5.99
CA LEU A 83 -14.60 -9.59 6.25
C LEU A 83 -15.02 -8.22 6.80
N ARG A 84 -14.35 -7.71 7.85
CA ARG A 84 -14.65 -6.38 8.41
C ARG A 84 -14.47 -5.26 7.37
N SER A 85 -13.44 -5.34 6.54
CA SER A 85 -13.21 -4.36 5.47
C SER A 85 -14.36 -4.38 4.45
N THR A 86 -14.77 -5.56 3.99
CA THR A 86 -15.88 -5.73 3.05
C THR A 86 -17.20 -5.23 3.63
N LEU A 87 -17.49 -5.55 4.90
CA LEU A 87 -18.66 -5.03 5.62
C LEU A 87 -18.68 -3.50 5.62
N ASN A 88 -17.54 -2.85 5.91
CA ASN A 88 -17.44 -1.39 5.88
C ASN A 88 -17.59 -0.82 4.46
N THR A 89 -16.81 -1.31 3.49
CA THR A 89 -16.75 -0.68 2.16
C THR A 89 -17.97 -0.95 1.30
N GLU A 90 -18.52 -2.15 1.34
CA GLU A 90 -19.65 -2.53 0.47
C GLU A 90 -21.00 -2.24 1.11
N TYR A 91 -21.16 -2.45 2.43
CA TYR A 91 -22.47 -2.37 3.07
C TYR A 91 -22.66 -1.04 3.81
N VAL A 92 -21.69 -0.61 4.62
CA VAL A 92 -21.81 0.67 5.35
C VAL A 92 -21.69 1.86 4.40
N LYS A 93 -20.66 1.92 3.55
CA LYS A 93 -20.42 3.09 2.68
C LYS A 93 -21.31 3.15 1.44
N LYS A 94 -21.47 2.03 0.73
CA LYS A 94 -22.24 2.00 -0.53
C LYS A 94 -23.74 1.75 -0.30
N GLY A 95 -24.17 1.54 0.95
CA GLY A 95 -25.57 1.28 1.28
C GLY A 95 -26.15 0.04 0.59
N LYS A 96 -25.31 -0.91 0.18
CA LYS A 96 -25.80 -2.15 -0.43
C LYS A 96 -26.55 -2.95 0.62
N ASN A 97 -27.83 -3.21 0.39
CA ASN A 97 -28.64 -4.10 1.20
C ASN A 97 -28.86 -5.40 0.41
N ALA A 98 -28.13 -6.47 0.75
CA ALA A 98 -28.37 -7.80 0.16
C ALA A 98 -27.97 -8.99 1.08
N ARG A 99 -28.99 -9.41 1.84
CA ARG A 99 -29.54 -10.74 2.15
C ARG A 99 -28.72 -12.00 2.53
N ASP A 100 -27.42 -12.17 2.28
CA ASP A 100 -26.74 -13.44 2.67
C ASP A 100 -25.52 -13.28 3.59
N ASP A 101 -24.69 -12.25 3.41
CA ASP A 101 -23.50 -12.05 4.25
C ASP A 101 -23.82 -11.36 5.59
N ILE A 102 -24.89 -10.56 5.64
CA ILE A 102 -25.36 -9.86 6.86
C ILE A 102 -26.37 -10.69 7.65
N SER A 103 -27.08 -11.64 7.03
CA SER A 103 -28.18 -12.37 7.67
C SER A 103 -27.75 -13.22 8.87
N ARG A 104 -26.46 -13.58 8.93
CA ARG A 104 -25.85 -14.31 10.05
C ARG A 104 -25.33 -13.41 11.18
N ILE A 105 -25.28 -12.10 10.95
CA ILE A 105 -24.88 -11.11 11.95
C ILE A 105 -26.11 -10.72 12.76
N PRO A 106 -26.09 -10.85 14.10
CA PRO A 106 -27.18 -10.37 14.94
C PRO A 106 -27.44 -8.88 14.68
N PRO A 107 -28.71 -8.44 14.56
CA PRO A 107 -29.03 -7.04 14.27
C PRO A 107 -28.39 -6.05 15.23
N GLU A 108 -28.32 -6.39 16.52
CA GLU A 108 -27.69 -5.56 17.56
C GLU A 108 -26.19 -5.34 17.29
N VAL A 109 -25.47 -6.42 16.99
CA VAL A 109 -24.04 -6.39 16.65
C VAL A 109 -23.80 -5.63 15.35
N TRP A 110 -24.74 -5.73 14.40
CA TRP A 110 -24.67 -4.98 13.14
C TRP A 110 -24.86 -3.48 13.35
N GLU A 111 -25.83 -3.07 14.18
CA GLU A 111 -26.01 -1.66 14.54
C GLU A 111 -24.80 -1.11 15.29
N GLU A 112 -24.25 -1.87 16.25
CA GLU A 112 -23.02 -1.49 16.96
C GLU A 112 -21.85 -1.31 15.97
N PHE A 113 -21.68 -2.26 15.05
CA PHE A 113 -20.63 -2.20 14.03
C PHE A 113 -20.77 -0.97 13.11
N LYS A 114 -22.00 -0.62 12.69
CA LYS A 114 -22.27 0.60 11.91
C LYS A 114 -21.97 1.88 12.69
N ASN A 115 -22.28 1.88 13.99
CA ASN A 115 -22.10 3.04 14.87
C ASN A 115 -20.67 3.16 15.43
N THR A 116 -19.84 2.14 15.27
CA THR A 116 -18.42 2.21 15.64
C THR A 116 -17.74 3.29 14.78
N SER A 117 -17.38 4.42 15.40
CA SER A 117 -16.81 5.64 14.81
C SER A 117 -15.61 5.43 13.86
N GLU A 118 -14.98 4.27 13.92
CA GLU A 118 -13.80 3.90 13.15
C GLU A 118 -14.08 3.53 11.68
N ALA A 119 -15.29 3.09 11.35
CA ALA A 119 -15.69 2.82 9.97
C ALA A 119 -15.65 4.10 9.11
N ARG A 120 -16.02 5.24 9.72
CA ARG A 120 -15.97 6.59 9.15
C ARG A 120 -14.54 7.16 9.23
N ALA A 121 -13.87 7.10 10.39
CA ALA A 121 -12.54 7.69 10.56
C ALA A 121 -11.44 7.04 9.69
N LEU A 122 -11.38 5.71 9.60
CA LEU A 122 -10.40 5.02 8.73
C LEU A 122 -10.73 5.19 7.25
N SER A 123 -12.01 5.40 6.92
CA SER A 123 -12.43 5.79 5.58
C SER A 123 -11.89 7.17 5.24
N GLU A 124 -12.14 8.16 6.09
CA GLU A 124 -11.69 9.54 5.90
C GLU A 124 -10.17 9.62 5.79
N GLU A 125 -9.42 8.92 6.64
CA GLU A 125 -7.96 8.89 6.58
C GLU A 125 -7.45 8.28 5.25
N ASN A 126 -8.04 7.17 4.81
CA ASN A 126 -7.65 6.54 3.54
C ASN A 126 -8.11 7.36 2.32
N THR A 127 -9.29 7.99 2.38
CA THR A 127 -9.77 8.90 1.34
C THR A 127 -8.88 10.14 1.26
N MET A 128 -8.47 10.73 2.39
CA MET A 128 -7.50 11.83 2.41
C MET A 128 -6.15 11.42 1.84
N LYS A 129 -5.64 10.23 2.18
CA LYS A 129 -4.40 9.71 1.59
C LYS A 129 -4.53 9.48 0.08
N ALA A 130 -5.66 8.95 -0.37
CA ALA A 130 -5.95 8.75 -1.78
C ALA A 130 -6.12 10.08 -2.53
N MET A 131 -6.78 11.08 -1.95
CA MET A 131 -6.89 12.42 -2.51
C MET A 131 -5.52 13.09 -2.63
N LYS A 132 -4.69 13.06 -1.58
CA LYS A 132 -3.31 13.55 -1.62
C LYS A 132 -2.45 12.83 -2.67
N ALA A 133 -2.66 11.52 -2.86
CA ALA A 133 -1.96 10.75 -3.89
C ALA A 133 -2.49 11.05 -5.31
N ALA A 134 -3.77 11.40 -5.46
CA ALA A 134 -4.37 11.78 -6.73
C ALA A 134 -4.03 13.21 -7.15
N GLU A 135 -3.82 14.12 -6.19
CA GLU A 135 -3.33 15.49 -6.43
C GLU A 135 -1.90 15.53 -6.98
N ASN A 136 -1.11 14.47 -6.74
CA ASN A 136 0.25 14.31 -7.27
C ASN A 136 0.42 12.96 -7.99
N PRO A 137 -0.12 12.82 -9.22
CA PRO A 137 -0.07 11.56 -9.96
C PRO A 137 1.37 11.13 -10.27
N TYR A 138 1.76 9.95 -9.78
CA TYR A 138 3.01 9.28 -10.09
C TYR A 138 2.93 8.56 -11.45
N HIS A 139 2.82 9.29 -12.55
CA HIS A 139 2.95 8.67 -13.88
C HIS A 139 4.41 8.61 -14.30
N LEU A 140 5.09 7.51 -13.96
CA LEU A 140 6.23 7.03 -14.73
C LEU A 140 5.75 5.85 -15.58
N SER A 141 5.30 6.11 -16.81
CA SER A 141 5.25 5.05 -17.80
C SER A 141 6.67 4.77 -18.28
N VAL A 142 7.07 3.51 -18.19
CA VAL A 142 8.40 2.99 -18.53
C VAL A 142 8.77 3.23 -20.01
N GLY A 143 7.80 3.54 -20.87
CA GLY A 143 7.96 3.63 -22.32
C GLY A 143 8.33 4.99 -22.92
N GLY A 144 8.40 6.09 -22.16
CA GLY A 144 8.66 7.44 -22.72
C GLY A 144 10.12 7.87 -22.78
N ARG A 145 11.08 6.97 -22.53
CA ARG A 145 12.46 7.33 -22.17
C ARG A 145 13.40 7.71 -23.32
N GLU A 146 13.06 7.45 -24.59
CA GLU A 146 14.03 7.57 -25.68
C GLU A 146 13.69 8.68 -26.69
N GLU A 147 12.42 8.92 -27.01
CA GLU A 147 12.03 9.93 -28.00
C GLU A 147 12.03 11.37 -27.45
N GLU A 148 11.69 11.58 -26.16
CA GLU A 148 11.58 12.94 -25.59
C GLU A 148 12.94 13.54 -25.21
N GLY A 149 13.98 12.71 -25.03
CA GLY A 149 15.34 13.16 -24.74
C GLY A 149 15.97 13.99 -25.88
N GLN A 150 15.55 13.77 -27.12
CA GLN A 150 16.06 14.49 -28.30
C GLN A 150 15.40 15.87 -28.50
N ARG A 151 14.16 16.08 -28.01
CA ARG A 151 13.50 17.41 -28.06
C ARG A 151 14.06 18.40 -27.04
N ILE A 152 14.70 17.90 -25.99
CA ILE A 152 15.10 18.67 -24.80
C ILE A 152 16.57 19.10 -24.83
N ALA A 153 17.37 18.63 -25.79
CA ALA A 153 18.76 19.02 -25.97
C ALA A 153 18.97 20.55 -26.15
N GLY A 154 17.91 21.33 -26.42
CA GLY A 154 17.94 22.79 -26.50
C GLY A 154 17.53 23.56 -25.23
N LEU A 155 17.21 22.90 -24.11
CA LEU A 155 16.56 23.51 -22.92
C LEU A 155 17.38 23.38 -21.63
N SER A 156 18.67 23.73 -21.68
CA SER A 156 19.59 23.68 -20.53
C SER A 156 19.08 24.40 -19.26
N ASN A 157 18.33 25.50 -19.40
CA ASN A 157 17.88 26.31 -18.26
C ASN A 157 16.76 25.65 -17.43
N LEU A 158 16.01 24.68 -17.98
CA LEU A 158 14.90 24.03 -17.27
C LEU A 158 15.37 23.17 -16.08
N PHE A 159 16.59 22.67 -16.15
CA PHE A 159 17.11 21.68 -15.20
C PHE A 159 18.28 22.20 -14.37
N GLU A 160 18.52 23.51 -14.42
CA GLU A 160 19.64 24.12 -13.71
C GLU A 160 19.48 23.91 -12.19
N GLY A 161 20.51 23.38 -11.55
CA GLY A 161 20.53 23.08 -10.11
C GLY A 161 19.65 21.90 -9.66
N LEU A 162 18.78 21.35 -10.52
CA LEU A 162 18.01 20.13 -10.21
C LEU A 162 18.90 18.88 -10.23
N ASP A 163 18.70 17.97 -9.28
CA ASP A 163 19.34 16.66 -9.30
C ASP A 163 18.69 15.69 -10.32
N LYS A 164 19.37 14.58 -10.62
CA LYS A 164 18.92 13.61 -11.65
C LYS A 164 17.49 13.12 -11.41
N ARG A 165 17.11 12.92 -10.14
CA ARG A 165 15.80 12.44 -9.73
C ARG A 165 14.70 13.48 -9.98
N SER A 166 14.94 14.72 -9.58
CA SER A 166 14.03 15.85 -9.82
C SER A 166 13.85 16.12 -11.31
N ARG A 167 14.94 16.05 -12.10
CA ARG A 167 14.87 16.19 -13.57
C ARG A 167 13.96 15.13 -14.19
N ASN A 168 14.17 13.86 -13.84
CA ASN A 168 13.34 12.77 -14.33
C ASN A 168 11.87 12.91 -13.93
N TRP A 169 11.60 13.42 -12.72
CA TRP A 169 10.23 13.67 -12.28
C TRP A 169 9.58 14.78 -13.11
N VAL A 170 10.27 15.91 -13.35
CA VAL A 170 9.76 17.01 -14.20
C VAL A 170 9.49 16.53 -15.62
N LEU A 171 10.39 15.72 -16.19
CA LEU A 171 10.22 15.12 -17.52
C LEU A 171 8.97 14.24 -17.60
N ALA A 172 8.70 13.47 -16.55
CA ALA A 172 7.54 12.57 -16.49
C ALA A 172 6.19 13.33 -16.50
N GLN A 173 6.19 14.63 -16.22
CA GLN A 173 4.99 15.45 -16.17
C GLN A 173 4.64 16.10 -17.51
N ILE A 174 5.43 15.85 -18.57
CA ILE A 174 5.22 16.36 -19.93
C ILE A 174 5.07 17.89 -19.92
N PRO A 175 6.15 18.64 -19.68
CA PRO A 175 6.11 20.09 -19.63
C PRO A 175 5.65 20.68 -20.98
N VAL A 176 4.75 21.66 -20.92
CA VAL A 176 4.33 22.46 -22.08
C VAL A 176 5.10 23.78 -22.06
N PHE A 177 5.72 24.11 -23.18
CA PHE A 177 6.47 25.36 -23.34
C PHE A 177 5.58 26.40 -24.01
N THR A 178 5.39 27.52 -23.32
CA THR A 178 4.76 28.69 -23.92
C THR A 178 5.75 29.42 -24.83
N PRO A 179 5.29 30.18 -25.85
CA PRO A 179 6.17 30.98 -26.71
C PRO A 179 7.08 31.96 -25.95
N ASN A 180 6.68 32.34 -24.73
CA ASN A 180 7.43 33.23 -23.84
C ASN A 180 8.54 32.51 -23.05
N GLY A 181 8.82 31.24 -23.34
CA GLY A 181 9.85 30.45 -22.65
C GLY A 181 9.45 29.98 -21.24
N LYS A 182 8.21 30.21 -20.80
CA LYS A 182 7.70 29.73 -19.51
C LYS A 182 7.22 28.29 -19.64
N VAL A 183 7.62 27.45 -18.69
CA VAL A 183 7.15 26.08 -18.53
C VAL A 183 5.84 26.05 -17.77
N THR A 184 4.86 25.35 -18.33
CA THR A 184 3.57 25.07 -17.70
C THR A 184 3.33 23.57 -17.68
N PHE A 185 2.53 23.11 -16.71
CA PHE A 185 2.16 21.71 -16.57
C PHE A 185 0.64 21.59 -16.63
N LYS A 186 0.16 20.39 -16.98
CA LYS A 186 -1.28 20.10 -17.03
C LYS A 186 -1.97 20.30 -15.68
N HIS A 187 -1.28 19.96 -14.59
CA HIS A 187 -1.82 20.08 -13.23
C HIS A 187 -1.19 21.27 -12.50
N PRO A 188 -2.00 22.09 -11.77
CA PRO A 188 -1.50 23.24 -11.03
C PRO A 188 -0.54 22.83 -9.90
N THR A 189 -0.82 21.69 -9.24
CA THR A 189 0.04 21.09 -8.20
C THR A 189 1.45 20.79 -8.72
N THR A 190 1.58 20.30 -9.95
CA THR A 190 2.88 20.07 -10.59
C THR A 190 3.66 21.37 -10.80
N THR A 191 2.96 22.46 -11.09
CA THR A 191 3.58 23.79 -11.26
C THR A 191 4.12 24.30 -9.92
N GLU A 192 3.36 24.15 -8.84
CA GLU A 192 3.81 24.50 -7.48
C GLU A 192 5.03 23.67 -7.05
N ILE A 193 5.03 22.35 -7.30
CA ILE A 193 6.16 21.47 -6.99
C ILE A 193 7.40 21.91 -7.80
N TYR A 194 7.22 22.29 -9.07
CA TYR A 194 8.32 22.75 -9.92
C TYR A 194 8.92 24.08 -9.43
N GLU A 195 8.11 25.05 -8.99
CA GLU A 195 8.63 26.29 -8.41
C GLU A 195 9.39 26.02 -7.09
N ARG A 196 8.86 25.16 -6.21
CA ARG A 196 9.59 24.73 -5.00
C ARG A 196 10.92 24.04 -5.34
N LEU A 197 10.96 23.24 -6.41
CA LEU A 197 12.19 22.60 -6.86
C LEU A 197 13.27 23.64 -7.23
N LYS A 198 12.90 24.78 -7.84
CA LYS A 198 13.83 25.88 -8.13
C LYS A 198 14.33 26.54 -6.85
N GLU A 199 13.44 26.84 -5.90
CA GLU A 199 13.81 27.41 -4.59
C GLU A 199 14.83 26.49 -3.87
N PHE A 200 14.59 25.18 -3.86
CA PHE A 200 15.55 24.23 -3.29
C PHE A 200 16.87 24.17 -4.05
N ALA A 201 16.86 24.40 -5.37
CA ALA A 201 18.10 24.47 -6.16
C ALA A 201 18.94 25.70 -5.79
N GLU A 202 18.29 26.83 -5.52
CA GLU A 202 18.94 28.05 -5.02
C GLU A 202 19.49 27.86 -3.60
N LEU A 203 18.68 27.33 -2.66
CA LEU A 203 19.13 27.00 -1.30
C LEU A 203 20.30 26.00 -1.27
N LYS A 204 20.36 25.12 -2.27
CA LYS A 204 21.48 24.19 -2.45
C LYS A 204 22.74 24.91 -2.98
N LYS A 205 22.60 25.87 -3.90
CA LYS A 205 23.71 26.73 -4.36
C LYS A 205 24.31 27.53 -3.19
N GLU A 206 23.48 27.99 -2.26
CA GLU A 206 23.90 28.70 -1.04
C GLU A 206 24.45 27.77 0.07
N GLY A 207 24.41 26.45 -0.13
CA GLY A 207 24.93 25.46 0.82
C GLY A 207 24.04 25.19 2.04
N LEU A 208 22.84 25.78 2.12
CA LEU A 208 21.89 25.60 3.22
C LEU A 208 21.15 24.25 3.19
N SER A 209 21.06 23.62 2.02
CA SER A 209 20.35 22.34 1.85
C SER A 209 21.32 21.21 1.47
N LYS A 210 21.40 20.18 2.32
CA LYS A 210 22.12 18.94 2.03
C LYS A 210 21.10 17.79 1.97
N PRO A 211 21.02 17.06 0.84
CA PRO A 211 20.15 15.90 0.76
C PRO A 211 20.65 14.83 1.73
N ASN A 212 19.71 14.15 2.39
CA ASN A 212 20.01 13.01 3.26
C ASN A 212 19.20 11.81 2.80
N ARG A 213 19.84 10.89 2.07
CA ARG A 213 19.20 9.68 1.51
C ARG A 213 17.99 10.01 0.66
N GLU A 214 16.83 9.40 0.95
CA GLU A 214 15.54 9.67 0.32
C GLU A 214 14.93 11.04 0.65
N ARG A 215 15.47 11.77 1.63
CA ARG A 215 15.04 13.14 1.96
C ARG A 215 15.84 14.14 1.15
N ASP A 216 15.68 14.06 -0.17
CA ASP A 216 16.32 14.94 -1.13
C ASP A 216 15.40 16.08 -1.57
N GLN A 217 15.89 16.86 -2.54
CA GLN A 217 15.23 18.01 -3.13
C GLN A 217 13.81 17.68 -3.63
N LEU A 218 13.62 16.51 -4.26
CA LEU A 218 12.34 16.11 -4.81
C LEU A 218 11.33 15.78 -3.71
N THR A 219 11.77 15.01 -2.71
CA THR A 219 10.90 14.64 -1.59
C THR A 219 10.50 15.85 -0.75
N ALA A 220 11.40 16.83 -0.59
CA ALA A 220 11.10 18.09 0.08
C ALA A 220 10.10 18.94 -0.72
N ALA A 221 10.26 19.05 -2.05
CA ALA A 221 9.34 19.82 -2.90
C ALA A 221 7.93 19.23 -2.96
N ILE A 222 7.83 17.90 -3.03
CA ILE A 222 6.56 17.18 -3.03
C ILE A 222 5.87 17.25 -1.65
N GLY A 223 6.64 17.26 -0.56
CA GLY A 223 6.11 17.33 0.80
C GLY A 223 5.45 16.04 1.29
N THR A 224 5.57 14.93 0.56
CA THR A 224 5.11 13.60 0.99
C THR A 224 6.30 12.69 1.27
N THR A 225 6.20 11.89 2.32
CA THR A 225 7.22 10.89 2.63
C THR A 225 7.16 9.77 1.60
N GLU A 226 8.33 9.36 1.12
CA GLU A 226 8.44 8.29 0.15
C GLU A 226 8.06 6.92 0.72
N HIS A 227 7.37 6.10 -0.08
CA HIS A 227 7.00 4.75 0.31
C HIS A 227 8.19 3.81 0.29
N SER A 228 8.31 2.98 1.33
CA SER A 228 9.37 1.97 1.44
C SER A 228 9.37 1.02 0.24
N GLY A 229 10.50 0.93 -0.45
CA GLY A 229 10.71 0.00 -1.58
C GLY A 229 10.41 0.56 -2.97
N HIS A 230 10.00 1.83 -3.07
CA HIS A 230 9.84 2.53 -4.34
C HIS A 230 10.74 3.77 -4.36
N VAL A 231 11.23 4.16 -5.55
CA VAL A 231 12.01 5.39 -5.73
C VAL A 231 11.40 6.26 -6.81
N GLN A 232 10.65 7.28 -6.37
CA GLN A 232 10.03 8.30 -7.22
C GLN A 232 11.08 8.95 -8.13
N GLY A 233 10.72 9.25 -9.37
CA GLY A 233 11.66 9.86 -10.33
C GLY A 233 12.79 8.93 -10.81
N MET A 234 12.87 7.68 -10.34
CA MET A 234 13.87 6.72 -10.84
C MET A 234 13.22 5.43 -11.36
N SER A 235 12.54 4.68 -10.51
CA SER A 235 11.86 3.43 -10.88
C SER A 235 10.94 2.93 -9.76
N SER A 236 9.86 2.26 -10.15
CA SER A 236 8.97 1.53 -9.23
C SER A 236 9.59 0.25 -8.67
N THR A 237 10.63 -0.30 -9.30
CA THR A 237 11.25 -1.59 -8.93
C THR A 237 12.65 -1.47 -8.34
N LEU A 238 13.23 -0.26 -8.31
CA LEU A 238 14.57 -0.05 -7.77
C LEU A 238 14.53 0.06 -6.23
N PRO A 239 15.26 -0.81 -5.51
CA PRO A 239 15.37 -0.70 -4.06
C PRO A 239 16.24 0.51 -3.68
N TRP A 240 15.96 1.11 -2.51
CA TRP A 240 16.64 2.32 -2.01
C TRP A 240 18.17 2.23 -2.03
N GLY A 241 18.74 1.10 -1.57
CA GLY A 241 20.19 0.91 -1.56
C GLY A 241 20.85 0.89 -2.94
N LYS A 242 20.10 0.66 -4.03
CA LYS A 242 20.62 0.79 -5.41
C LYS A 242 20.42 2.20 -5.98
N ALA A 243 19.37 2.91 -5.55
CA ALA A 243 19.06 4.24 -6.04
C ALA A 243 19.90 5.34 -5.36
N PHE A 244 20.19 5.18 -4.06
CA PHE A 244 21.04 6.07 -3.27
C PHE A 244 22.39 5.40 -2.98
N GLN A 245 23.22 5.28 -4.03
CA GLN A 245 24.50 4.53 -3.96
C GLN A 245 25.44 5.07 -2.88
N ASN A 246 25.48 6.39 -2.68
CA ASN A 246 26.30 7.04 -1.66
C ASN A 246 25.90 6.66 -0.22
N ASP A 247 24.65 6.25 -0.04
CA ASP A 247 24.07 5.88 1.26
C ASP A 247 23.87 4.37 1.42
N GLN A 248 24.38 3.56 0.48
CA GLN A 248 24.13 2.12 0.44
C GLN A 248 24.48 1.42 1.76
N GLY A 249 25.62 1.78 2.38
CA GLY A 249 26.06 1.20 3.66
C GLY A 249 25.14 1.50 4.85
N SER A 250 24.24 2.47 4.69
CA SER A 250 23.32 2.88 5.75
C SER A 250 21.98 2.12 5.72
N TYR A 251 21.68 1.46 4.60
CA TYR A 251 20.49 0.63 4.44
C TYR A 251 20.78 -0.79 4.92
N ARG A 252 20.38 -1.11 6.16
CA ARG A 252 20.49 -2.47 6.71
C ARG A 252 19.45 -3.39 6.09
N LYS A 253 19.89 -4.52 5.52
CA LYS A 253 18.98 -5.63 5.22
C LYS A 253 18.54 -6.23 6.56
N ARG A 254 17.24 -6.49 6.72
CA ARG A 254 16.78 -7.39 7.79
C ARG A 254 17.15 -8.79 7.33
N ASP A 255 18.02 -9.47 8.08
CA ASP A 255 18.17 -10.91 7.93
C ASP A 255 16.80 -11.56 8.15
N ARG A 256 16.43 -12.42 7.21
CA ARG A 256 15.14 -13.13 7.20
C ARG A 256 15.21 -14.40 8.02
#